data_AF-A0A3B3SLA5-F1
#
_entry.id   AF-A0A3B3SLA5-F1
#
_cell.length_a   1.000
_cell.length_b   1.000
_cell.length_c   1.000
_cell.angle_alpha   90.00
_cell.angle_beta   90.00
_cell.angle_gamma   90.00
#
_symmetry.space_group_name_H-M   'P 1'
#
loop_
_entity.id
_entity.type
_entity.pdbx_description
1 polymer ?
#
loop_
_entity_poly.entity_id
_entity_poly.type
_entity_poly.pdbx_seq_one_letter_code
_entity_poly.pdbx_strand_id
1 'polypeptide(L)'
;KLISGHKRWESISGKSAAKTRTIRDLVMAALPGLSEETLAALIEGLQMLGVESKRDLFLVREEDLADYLRPIQCRRLMSLFFLFCIFFLSDHDRTEPGPLSSFSSSPCSSDSLKMSSPSLLSTPWPSNFRVKWDRMPAGIQTAVASLRRPSPADRRQMVRCVVDQMREHNINPSREICHTVAKSIIREYPRSFLDVLEDGEIIGDGCSSLLMQIKTRVEHVNRHNPLARRRQMKKSCSEAEVDKNWPKGPLDQYGCVRWQPEDFPSGETDESLEELRRQMVTLYSREGKAGAERGELQTWLEKIFVLQRRYINGTPSPGIPDVKDRWPFLFSQRGIHTHFHLLTNMPILQKLPEAIEKKGKTILKFFQMQKSNTEVTEVLSAFQEQAGHSKVMCITLLILAYFKEANDSIFLQADPSATAADVDRLFTLPSTPRLIVQGAGEISSAFLSNDILVLITKIIGEFFTGQLSVLFASYYNFNIQYPVEASSTLEFIQRGLVGINPEMGSKVAAGKVLSRKSGQVVKRKRVTMNPHVCTLLRKLMDCDWLEM
;
A
#
# COMPACT_ATOMS: atom_id res chain seq x y z
N LYS A 1 33.02 -67.51 2.16
CA LYS A 1 31.56 -67.29 1.99
C LYS A 1 31.09 -66.39 3.13
N LEU A 2 30.66 -65.15 2.81
CA LEU A 2 29.66 -64.27 3.49
C LEU A 2 29.81 -64.10 5.03
N ILE A 3 29.99 -62.93 5.68
CA ILE A 3 29.61 -61.52 5.49
C ILE A 3 30.50 -60.66 6.44
N SER A 4 30.95 -59.47 5.98
CA SER A 4 31.74 -58.44 6.71
C SER A 4 30.88 -57.65 7.71
N GLY A 5 31.31 -57.36 8.95
CA GLY A 5 32.17 -56.22 9.34
C GLY A 5 31.44 -54.88 9.14
N HIS A 6 31.13 -54.01 10.11
CA HIS A 6 31.82 -53.61 11.33
C HIS A 6 30.84 -52.89 12.28
N LYS A 7 30.90 -53.18 13.59
CA LYS A 7 30.43 -52.28 14.66
C LYS A 7 31.60 -51.39 15.11
N ARG A 8 31.29 -50.13 15.44
CA ARG A 8 31.74 -49.33 16.61
C ARG A 8 32.00 -47.88 16.19
N TRP A 9 31.25 -46.94 16.79
CA TRP A 9 31.69 -45.72 17.48
C TRP A 9 30.45 -44.88 17.82
N GLU A 10 30.01 -44.95 19.08
CA GLU A 10 29.27 -43.86 19.71
C GLU A 10 30.29 -42.94 20.41
N SER A 11 30.25 -41.64 20.11
CA SER A 11 30.24 -40.58 21.13
C SER A 11 30.16 -39.16 20.53
N ILE A 12 29.08 -38.48 20.94
CA ILE A 12 29.01 -37.09 21.39
C ILE A 12 29.42 -35.98 20.38
N SER A 13 28.42 -35.33 19.78
CA SER A 13 28.16 -33.92 20.08
C SER A 13 26.72 -33.56 19.70
N GLY A 14 25.98 -33.02 20.65
CA GLY A 14 24.62 -32.54 20.46
C GLY A 14 24.61 -31.27 19.60
N LYS A 15 23.93 -31.35 18.46
CA LYS A 15 23.28 -30.22 17.80
C LYS A 15 21.93 -30.71 17.29
N SER A 16 20.88 -30.01 17.70
CA SER A 16 19.49 -30.25 17.29
C SER A 16 19.38 -30.24 15.75
N ALA A 17 19.31 -31.42 15.15
CA ALA A 17 19.05 -31.58 13.72
C ALA A 17 17.55 -31.44 13.48
N ALA A 18 17.15 -30.43 12.72
CA ALA A 18 15.78 -30.27 12.24
C ALA A 18 15.34 -31.56 11.53
N LYS A 19 14.31 -32.22 12.05
CA LYS A 19 13.76 -33.48 11.52
C LYS A 19 13.26 -33.23 10.09
N THR A 20 13.96 -33.74 9.08
CA THR A 20 13.54 -33.62 7.69
C THR A 20 12.30 -34.49 7.49
N ARG A 21 11.10 -33.88 7.44
CA ARG A 21 9.82 -34.59 7.16
C ARG A 21 9.92 -35.36 5.84
N THR A 22 9.47 -36.60 5.74
CA THR A 22 9.41 -37.34 4.46
C THR A 22 8.22 -36.90 3.59
N ILE A 23 8.14 -37.28 2.31
CA ILE A 23 6.96 -36.98 1.46
C ILE A 23 5.69 -37.56 2.09
N ARG A 24 5.78 -38.76 2.67
CA ARG A 24 4.70 -39.39 3.43
C ARG A 24 4.21 -38.49 4.58
N ASP A 25 5.13 -37.93 5.36
CA ASP A 25 4.79 -37.04 6.48
C ASP A 25 4.11 -35.75 6.01
N LEU A 26 4.46 -35.25 4.81
CA LEU A 26 3.83 -34.06 4.22
C LEU A 26 2.40 -34.35 3.78
N VAL A 27 2.15 -35.51 3.17
CA VAL A 27 0.80 -35.94 2.79
C VAL A 27 -0.07 -36.13 4.03
N MET A 28 0.46 -36.76 5.07
CA MET A 28 -0.26 -36.95 6.34
C MET A 28 -0.52 -35.63 7.10
N ALA A 29 0.41 -34.68 7.05
CA ALA A 29 0.18 -33.35 7.61
C ALA A 29 -0.95 -32.59 6.88
N ALA A 30 -1.10 -32.82 5.57
CA ALA A 30 -2.15 -32.21 4.77
C ALA A 30 -3.52 -32.86 4.96
N LEU A 31 -3.52 -34.19 5.11
CA LEU A 31 -4.71 -35.02 5.10
C LEU A 31 -4.63 -36.06 6.24
N PRO A 32 -4.76 -35.64 7.52
CA PRO A 32 -4.55 -36.49 8.69
C PRO A 32 -5.63 -37.58 8.91
N GLY A 33 -6.55 -37.75 7.96
CA GLY A 33 -7.65 -38.73 8.00
C GLY A 33 -7.72 -39.64 6.78
N LEU A 34 -6.64 -39.76 6.01
CA LEU A 34 -6.54 -40.76 4.94
C LEU A 34 -6.38 -42.16 5.53
N SER A 35 -7.02 -43.17 4.91
CA SER A 35 -6.72 -44.57 5.24
C SER A 35 -5.32 -44.91 4.77
N GLU A 36 -4.66 -45.85 5.46
CA GLU A 36 -3.30 -46.29 5.11
C GLU A 36 -3.22 -46.88 3.69
N GLU A 37 -4.30 -47.53 3.22
CA GLU A 37 -4.42 -48.06 1.87
C GLU A 37 -4.42 -46.95 0.81
N THR A 38 -5.22 -45.89 1.01
CA THR A 38 -5.25 -44.75 0.09
C THR A 38 -3.97 -43.93 0.15
N LEU A 39 -3.36 -43.80 1.33
CA LEU A 39 -2.07 -43.14 1.50
C LEU A 39 -0.95 -43.89 0.76
N ALA A 40 -0.90 -45.23 0.86
CA ALA A 40 0.09 -46.04 0.17
C ALA A 40 -0.07 -45.92 -1.35
N ALA A 41 -1.29 -46.06 -1.87
CA ALA A 41 -1.58 -45.93 -3.30
C ALA A 41 -1.23 -44.54 -3.85
N LEU A 42 -1.50 -43.48 -3.07
CA LEU A 42 -1.15 -42.10 -3.45
C LEU A 42 0.37 -41.88 -3.49
N ILE A 43 1.13 -42.42 -2.54
CA ILE A 43 2.60 -42.28 -2.53
C ILE A 43 3.22 -43.05 -3.69
N GLU A 44 2.71 -44.25 -4.00
CA GLU A 44 3.13 -45.02 -5.16
C GLU A 44 2.80 -44.30 -6.47
N GLY A 45 1.60 -43.70 -6.58
CA GLY A 45 1.21 -42.86 -7.71
C GLY A 45 2.14 -41.66 -7.91
N LEU A 46 2.52 -40.98 -6.83
CA LEU A 46 3.49 -39.88 -6.89
C LEU A 46 4.88 -40.35 -7.35
N GLN A 47 5.33 -41.53 -6.91
CA GLN A 47 6.60 -42.11 -7.36
C GLN A 47 6.55 -42.48 -8.84
N MET A 48 5.43 -43.03 -9.33
CA MET A 48 5.22 -43.34 -10.74
C MET A 48 5.17 -42.09 -11.63
N LEU A 49 4.77 -40.94 -11.08
CA LEU A 49 4.85 -39.64 -11.74
C LEU A 49 6.26 -39.03 -11.76
N GLY A 50 7.26 -39.71 -11.15
CA GLY A 50 8.64 -39.27 -11.10
C GLY A 50 8.95 -38.30 -9.94
N VAL A 51 8.13 -38.26 -8.89
CA VAL A 51 8.40 -37.45 -7.71
C VAL A 51 9.46 -38.14 -6.84
N GLU A 52 10.71 -37.71 -6.97
CA GLU A 52 11.84 -38.27 -6.21
C GLU A 52 12.20 -37.42 -4.98
N SER A 53 11.81 -36.15 -4.97
CA SER A 53 12.12 -35.18 -3.93
C SER A 53 10.92 -34.31 -3.56
N LYS A 54 11.01 -33.60 -2.43
CA LYS A 54 9.98 -32.62 -2.01
C LYS A 54 9.81 -31.47 -2.99
N ARG A 55 10.84 -31.17 -3.79
CA ARG A 55 10.77 -30.10 -4.79
C ARG A 55 9.79 -30.53 -5.87
N ASP A 56 9.87 -31.77 -6.33
CA ASP A 56 9.06 -32.25 -7.46
C ASP A 56 7.54 -32.20 -7.18
N LEU A 57 7.13 -32.14 -5.91
CA LEU A 57 5.75 -31.88 -5.48
C LEU A 57 5.17 -30.56 -6.02
N PHE A 58 5.98 -29.59 -6.44
CA PHE A 58 5.52 -28.34 -7.07
C PHE A 58 5.01 -28.54 -8.50
N LEU A 59 5.45 -29.62 -9.16
CA LEU A 59 5.10 -29.94 -10.55
C LEU A 59 3.83 -30.77 -10.65
N VAL A 60 3.42 -31.41 -9.55
CA VAL A 60 2.20 -32.23 -9.45
C VAL A 60 0.96 -31.35 -9.62
N ARG A 61 0.03 -31.79 -10.47
CA ARG A 61 -1.23 -31.09 -10.77
C ARG A 61 -2.42 -31.79 -10.15
N GLU A 62 -3.57 -31.10 -10.10
CA GLU A 62 -4.82 -31.65 -9.56
C GLU A 62 -5.30 -32.87 -10.37
N GLU A 63 -5.02 -32.89 -11.68
CA GLU A 63 -5.33 -34.01 -12.59
C GLU A 63 -4.54 -35.29 -12.24
N ASP A 64 -3.29 -35.15 -11.81
CA ASP A 64 -2.42 -36.26 -11.44
C ASP A 64 -2.83 -36.96 -10.13
N LEU A 65 -3.65 -36.28 -9.32
CA LEU A 65 -4.11 -36.74 -8.00
C LEU A 65 -5.56 -37.24 -8.01
N ALA A 66 -6.28 -37.04 -9.11
CA ALA A 66 -7.72 -37.24 -9.20
C ALA A 66 -8.14 -38.71 -9.03
N ASP A 67 -7.25 -39.64 -9.38
CA ASP A 67 -7.50 -41.09 -9.26
C ASP A 67 -7.34 -41.62 -7.83
N TYR A 68 -6.67 -40.86 -6.95
CA TYR A 68 -6.36 -41.27 -5.58
C TYR A 68 -7.13 -40.49 -4.52
N LEU A 69 -7.51 -39.24 -4.81
CA LEU A 69 -8.08 -38.31 -3.84
C LEU A 69 -9.34 -37.62 -4.38
N ARG A 70 -10.26 -37.30 -3.47
CA ARG A 70 -11.43 -36.47 -3.84
C ARG A 70 -10.97 -35.03 -4.14
N PRO A 71 -11.71 -34.26 -4.96
CA PRO A 71 -11.29 -32.91 -5.39
C PRO A 71 -10.90 -31.95 -4.25
N ILE A 72 -11.58 -32.02 -3.10
CA ILE A 72 -11.27 -31.18 -1.93
C ILE A 72 -9.96 -31.62 -1.25
N GLN A 73 -9.67 -32.92 -1.25
CA GLN A 73 -8.43 -33.47 -0.71
C GLN A 73 -7.24 -33.11 -1.61
N CYS A 74 -7.39 -33.17 -2.94
CA CYS A 74 -6.39 -32.70 -3.89
C CYS A 74 -6.03 -31.23 -3.65
N ARG A 75 -7.03 -30.35 -3.52
CA ARG A 75 -6.82 -28.92 -3.29
C ARG A 75 -6.13 -28.60 -1.96
N ARG A 76 -6.45 -29.36 -0.90
CA ARG A 76 -5.79 -29.22 0.41
C ARG A 76 -4.33 -29.65 0.34
N LEU A 77 -4.04 -30.77 -0.33
CA LEU A 77 -2.68 -31.27 -0.51
C LEU A 77 -1.83 -30.31 -1.36
N MET A 78 -2.39 -29.84 -2.49
CA MET A 78 -1.74 -28.86 -3.37
C MET A 78 -1.45 -27.52 -2.69
N SER A 79 -2.35 -27.05 -1.82
CA SER A 79 -2.12 -25.82 -1.04
C SER A 79 -0.91 -25.95 -0.12
N LEU A 80 -0.62 -27.14 0.41
CA LEU A 80 0.53 -27.38 1.28
C LEU A 80 1.82 -27.57 0.48
N PHE A 81 1.78 -28.22 -0.68
CA PHE A 81 2.93 -28.28 -1.60
C PHE A 81 3.35 -26.89 -2.06
N PHE A 82 2.37 -26.01 -2.35
CA PHE A 82 2.61 -24.62 -2.69
C PHE A 82 3.22 -23.82 -1.53
N LEU A 83 2.74 -24.03 -0.29
CA LEU A 83 3.29 -23.37 0.90
C LEU A 83 4.75 -23.81 1.18
N PHE A 84 5.08 -25.08 0.93
CA PHE A 84 6.43 -25.62 1.07
C PHE A 84 7.42 -25.00 0.06
N CYS A 85 6.97 -24.72 -1.16
CA CYS A 85 7.79 -24.04 -2.18
C CYS A 85 8.20 -22.62 -1.80
N ILE A 86 7.29 -21.85 -1.18
CA ILE A 86 7.59 -20.48 -0.73
C ILE A 86 8.73 -20.49 0.31
N PHE A 87 8.76 -21.51 1.16
CA PHE A 87 9.78 -21.65 2.21
C PHE A 87 11.17 -22.04 1.65
N PHE A 88 11.24 -22.94 0.65
CA PHE A 88 12.52 -23.44 0.11
C PHE A 88 13.20 -22.51 -0.90
N LEU A 89 12.45 -21.64 -1.59
CA LEU A 89 13.01 -20.62 -2.49
C LEU A 89 13.75 -19.49 -1.76
N SER A 90 13.73 -19.48 -0.43
CA SER A 90 14.42 -18.49 0.40
C SER A 90 15.87 -18.87 0.75
N ASP A 91 16.35 -20.08 0.40
CA ASP A 91 17.59 -20.63 0.98
C ASP A 91 18.72 -20.98 -0.01
N HIS A 92 18.57 -20.77 -1.33
CA HIS A 92 19.67 -20.99 -2.27
C HIS A 92 19.59 -20.12 -3.52
N ASP A 93 20.52 -19.16 -3.64
CA ASP A 93 21.17 -18.88 -4.92
C ASP A 93 22.58 -18.30 -4.69
N ARG A 94 23.58 -19.18 -4.74
CA ARG A 94 25.00 -18.84 -4.92
C ARG A 94 25.52 -19.75 -6.04
N THR A 95 25.50 -19.27 -7.27
CA THR A 95 26.43 -19.77 -8.31
C THR A 95 26.69 -18.70 -9.36
N GLU A 96 27.95 -18.50 -9.70
CA GLU A 96 28.46 -17.43 -10.58
C GLU A 96 28.13 -17.62 -12.07
N PRO A 97 28.06 -16.53 -12.86
CA PRO A 97 28.03 -16.61 -14.33
C PRO A 97 29.40 -16.31 -14.98
N GLY A 98 29.81 -17.17 -15.92
CA GLY A 98 30.92 -16.92 -16.87
C GLY A 98 30.47 -16.22 -18.16
N PRO A 99 31.39 -15.67 -18.99
CA PRO A 99 31.08 -14.59 -19.90
C PRO A 99 30.96 -14.94 -21.40
N LEU A 100 30.10 -14.17 -22.06
CA LEU A 100 30.16 -13.59 -23.43
C LEU A 100 30.14 -14.51 -24.66
N SER A 101 29.19 -14.24 -25.56
CA SER A 101 29.53 -13.89 -26.95
C SER A 101 28.39 -13.12 -27.65
N SER A 102 28.82 -12.10 -28.37
CA SER A 102 28.10 -11.15 -29.22
C SER A 102 27.91 -11.68 -30.63
N PHE A 103 26.80 -11.39 -31.32
CA PHE A 103 26.81 -11.17 -32.78
C PHE A 103 25.69 -10.23 -33.27
N SER A 104 25.98 -9.67 -34.42
CA SER A 104 25.53 -8.41 -35.00
C SER A 104 24.35 -8.57 -35.98
N SER A 105 23.63 -7.45 -36.12
CA SER A 105 22.60 -7.02 -37.08
C SER A 105 22.53 -7.66 -38.48
N SER A 106 21.30 -7.72 -39.04
CA SER A 106 20.95 -7.00 -40.29
C SER A 106 19.42 -6.96 -40.58
N PRO A 107 18.93 -5.94 -41.31
CA PRO A 107 17.51 -5.72 -41.60
C PRO A 107 17.11 -6.27 -42.97
N CYS A 108 15.84 -6.69 -43.14
CA CYS A 108 15.31 -6.96 -44.48
C CYS A 108 13.88 -6.40 -44.61
N SER A 109 13.75 -5.44 -45.51
CA SER A 109 12.51 -4.89 -46.06
C SER A 109 11.94 -5.85 -47.10
N SER A 110 10.61 -5.89 -47.28
CA SER A 110 9.91 -5.84 -48.58
C SER A 110 8.38 -6.00 -48.43
N ASP A 111 7.70 -4.94 -48.87
CA ASP A 111 6.51 -4.88 -49.74
C ASP A 111 5.15 -5.51 -49.39
N SER A 112 4.24 -4.60 -49.00
CA SER A 112 3.07 -4.12 -49.78
C SER A 112 2.17 -5.12 -50.50
N LEU A 113 0.92 -5.24 -50.01
CA LEU A 113 -0.26 -5.24 -50.88
C LEU A 113 -1.30 -4.23 -50.36
N LYS A 114 -1.58 -3.25 -51.22
CA LYS A 114 -2.56 -2.17 -51.06
C LYS A 114 -3.97 -2.70 -51.34
N MET A 115 -4.94 -2.29 -50.55
CA MET A 115 -6.32 -2.09 -50.98
C MET A 115 -6.80 -0.72 -50.50
N SER A 116 -7.44 0.00 -51.41
CA SER A 116 -7.57 1.47 -51.47
C SER A 116 -8.65 2.05 -50.53
N SER A 117 -8.38 3.27 -50.06
CA SER A 117 -9.10 4.12 -49.08
C SER A 117 -10.41 4.74 -49.64
N PRO A 118 -11.23 5.52 -48.88
CA PRO A 118 -10.87 6.77 -48.15
C PRO A 118 -11.52 6.83 -46.73
N SER A 119 -11.05 7.59 -45.74
CA SER A 119 -10.95 9.05 -45.70
C SER A 119 -10.49 9.51 -44.31
N LEU A 120 -9.66 10.56 -44.30
CA LEU A 120 -9.42 11.54 -43.22
C LEU A 120 -8.70 11.06 -41.96
N LEU A 121 -7.63 11.78 -41.64
CA LEU A 121 -6.97 11.86 -40.33
C LEU A 121 -8.01 12.28 -39.27
N SER A 122 -8.80 11.33 -38.79
CA SER A 122 -9.65 11.50 -37.62
C SER A 122 -8.74 11.55 -36.40
N THR A 123 -8.38 12.76 -35.97
CA THR A 123 -7.93 12.99 -34.60
C THR A 123 -8.85 12.22 -33.65
N PRO A 124 -8.33 11.43 -32.70
CA PRO A 124 -9.16 10.61 -31.83
C PRO A 124 -10.18 11.52 -31.13
N TRP A 125 -11.47 11.20 -31.29
CA TRP A 125 -12.58 12.01 -30.77
C TRP A 125 -12.45 12.46 -29.29
N PRO A 126 -11.77 11.75 -28.36
CA PRO A 126 -11.56 12.26 -27.00
C PRO A 126 -10.86 13.62 -26.94
N SER A 127 -9.99 13.94 -27.89
CA SER A 127 -9.23 15.20 -27.93
C SER A 127 -10.07 16.39 -28.41
N ASN A 128 -11.09 16.13 -29.23
CA ASN A 128 -11.99 17.14 -29.80
C ASN A 128 -13.36 17.17 -29.12
N PHE A 129 -13.61 16.26 -28.17
CA PHE A 129 -14.85 16.24 -27.41
C PHE A 129 -15.03 17.56 -26.66
N ARG A 130 -16.22 18.15 -26.80
CA ARG A 130 -16.66 19.34 -26.08
C ARG A 130 -18.00 19.05 -25.46
N VAL A 131 -18.10 19.32 -24.17
CA VAL A 131 -19.36 19.17 -23.45
C VAL A 131 -20.33 20.24 -23.95
N LYS A 132 -21.51 19.81 -24.39
CA LYS A 132 -22.62 20.70 -24.77
C LYS A 132 -23.26 21.24 -23.49
N TRP A 133 -22.76 22.38 -23.02
CA TRP A 133 -23.16 23.01 -21.75
C TRP A 133 -24.58 23.57 -21.77
N ASP A 134 -25.10 23.91 -22.94
CA ASP A 134 -26.51 24.30 -23.18
C ASP A 134 -27.50 23.22 -22.73
N ARG A 135 -27.10 21.94 -22.74
CA ARG A 135 -27.92 20.80 -22.33
C ARG A 135 -27.80 20.47 -20.84
N MET A 136 -27.03 21.24 -20.06
CA MET A 136 -26.85 20.95 -18.64
C MET A 136 -28.05 21.41 -17.80
N PRO A 137 -28.34 20.72 -16.68
CA PRO A 137 -29.37 21.16 -15.75
C PRO A 137 -29.15 22.60 -15.28
N ALA A 138 -30.24 23.34 -15.02
CA ALA A 138 -30.17 24.73 -14.59
C ALA A 138 -29.28 24.92 -13.34
N GLY A 139 -29.36 24.00 -12.37
CA GLY A 139 -28.50 24.04 -11.17
C GLY A 139 -27.00 24.03 -11.48
N ILE A 140 -26.58 23.36 -12.57
CA ILE A 140 -25.18 23.35 -13.02
C ILE A 140 -24.81 24.66 -13.69
N GLN A 141 -25.67 25.16 -14.58
CA GLN A 141 -25.44 26.42 -15.27
C GLN A 141 -25.30 27.56 -14.25
N THR A 142 -26.19 27.62 -13.27
CA THR A 142 -26.14 28.60 -12.18
C THR A 142 -24.88 28.45 -11.34
N ALA A 143 -24.53 27.23 -10.92
CA ALA A 143 -23.35 26.99 -10.08
C ALA A 143 -22.05 27.41 -10.80
N VAL A 144 -21.92 27.05 -12.07
CA VAL A 144 -20.78 27.41 -12.91
C VAL A 144 -20.70 28.93 -13.14
N ALA A 145 -21.83 29.58 -13.48
CA ALA A 145 -21.88 31.03 -13.63
C ALA A 145 -21.53 31.77 -12.33
N SER A 146 -21.93 31.20 -11.19
CA SER A 146 -21.61 31.72 -9.86
C SER A 146 -20.20 31.36 -9.39
N LEU A 147 -19.42 30.63 -10.20
CA LEU A 147 -18.09 30.11 -9.86
C LEU A 147 -18.05 29.30 -8.55
N ARG A 148 -19.14 28.55 -8.29
CA ARG A 148 -19.30 27.71 -7.10
C ARG A 148 -19.31 26.23 -7.46
N ARG A 149 -19.03 25.41 -6.45
CA ARG A 149 -19.22 23.96 -6.54
C ARG A 149 -20.72 23.64 -6.67
N PRO A 150 -21.15 22.78 -7.60
CA PRO A 150 -22.55 22.37 -7.68
C PRO A 150 -22.96 21.44 -6.55
N SER A 151 -24.27 21.41 -6.23
CA SER A 151 -24.81 20.48 -5.24
C SER A 151 -24.53 19.02 -5.62
N PRO A 152 -24.48 18.09 -4.65
CA PRO A 152 -24.30 16.67 -4.96
C PRO A 152 -25.36 16.10 -5.90
N ALA A 153 -26.59 16.63 -5.87
CA ALA A 153 -27.68 16.22 -6.75
C ALA A 153 -27.47 16.71 -8.19
N ASP A 154 -27.17 18.00 -8.35
CA ASP A 154 -26.89 18.60 -9.66
C ASP A 154 -25.68 17.97 -10.31
N ARG A 155 -24.60 17.77 -9.53
CA ARG A 155 -23.38 17.12 -10.02
C ARG A 155 -23.64 15.69 -10.51
N ARG A 156 -24.54 14.93 -9.87
CA ARG A 156 -24.96 13.61 -10.37
C ARG A 156 -25.73 13.72 -11.68
N GLN A 157 -26.58 14.72 -11.84
CA GLN A 157 -27.30 14.95 -13.10
C GLN A 157 -26.33 15.34 -14.23
N MET A 158 -25.40 16.26 -13.96
CA MET A 158 -24.34 16.63 -14.89
C MET A 158 -23.55 15.42 -15.39
N VAL A 159 -23.12 14.54 -14.48
CA VAL A 159 -22.39 13.32 -14.84
C VAL A 159 -23.23 12.41 -15.76
N ARG A 160 -24.56 12.36 -15.57
CA ARG A 160 -25.43 11.61 -16.51
C ARG A 160 -25.42 12.26 -17.88
N CYS A 161 -25.65 13.57 -17.97
CA CYS A 161 -25.63 14.33 -19.21
C CYS A 161 -24.29 14.18 -19.96
N VAL A 162 -23.16 14.34 -19.26
CA VAL A 162 -21.82 14.16 -19.85
C VAL A 162 -21.64 12.75 -20.39
N VAL A 163 -21.99 11.72 -19.62
CA VAL A 163 -21.85 10.32 -20.10
C VAL A 163 -22.77 10.02 -21.26
N ASP A 164 -24.00 10.56 -21.28
CA ASP A 164 -24.92 10.36 -22.39
C ASP A 164 -24.37 11.01 -23.68
N GLN A 165 -23.77 12.20 -23.59
CA GLN A 165 -23.04 12.83 -24.71
C GLN A 165 -21.81 12.02 -25.15
N MET A 166 -21.00 11.51 -24.21
CA MET A 166 -19.85 10.66 -24.55
C MET A 166 -20.26 9.39 -25.31
N ARG A 167 -21.45 8.85 -24.99
CA ARG A 167 -21.99 7.63 -25.61
C ARG A 167 -22.48 7.81 -27.02
N GLU A 168 -22.67 9.04 -27.49
CA GLU A 168 -22.86 9.37 -28.92
C GLU A 168 -21.63 8.94 -29.75
N HIS A 169 -20.44 8.88 -29.13
CA HIS A 169 -19.18 8.52 -29.80
C HIS A 169 -18.65 7.14 -29.40
N ASN A 170 -18.75 6.78 -28.12
CA ASN A 170 -18.26 5.51 -27.59
C ASN A 170 -19.17 5.02 -26.46
N ILE A 171 -19.79 3.86 -26.66
CA ILE A 171 -20.71 3.28 -25.68
C ILE A 171 -20.00 2.91 -24.37
N ASN A 172 -18.72 2.52 -24.41
CA ASN A 172 -17.93 2.09 -23.25
C ASN A 172 -16.52 2.73 -23.24
N PRO A 173 -16.41 4.05 -22.98
CA PRO A 173 -15.14 4.74 -22.98
C PRO A 173 -14.17 4.15 -21.93
N SER A 174 -12.89 4.09 -22.30
CA SER A 174 -11.81 3.68 -21.40
C SER A 174 -11.64 4.68 -20.25
N ARG A 175 -10.92 4.29 -19.19
CA ARG A 175 -10.63 5.21 -18.08
C ARG A 175 -9.82 6.43 -18.56
N GLU A 176 -8.90 6.23 -19.50
CA GLU A 176 -8.08 7.31 -20.09
C GLU A 176 -8.95 8.32 -20.86
N ILE A 177 -9.95 7.84 -21.60
CA ILE A 177 -10.92 8.72 -22.27
C ILE A 177 -11.75 9.48 -21.24
N CYS A 178 -12.31 8.80 -20.23
CA CYS A 178 -13.03 9.46 -19.14
C CYS A 178 -12.17 10.51 -18.42
N HIS A 179 -10.88 10.23 -18.27
CA HIS A 179 -9.92 11.11 -17.62
C HIS A 179 -9.64 12.37 -18.45
N THR A 180 -9.46 12.21 -19.75
CA THR A 180 -9.30 13.32 -20.70
C THR A 180 -10.50 14.26 -20.65
N VAL A 181 -11.73 13.70 -20.65
CA VAL A 181 -12.96 14.49 -20.54
C VAL A 181 -13.06 15.20 -19.18
N ALA A 182 -12.75 14.51 -18.08
CA ALA A 182 -12.75 15.12 -16.75
C ALA A 182 -11.76 16.29 -16.65
N LYS A 183 -10.54 16.14 -17.17
CA LYS A 183 -9.54 17.22 -17.24
C LYS A 183 -10.02 18.39 -18.09
N SER A 184 -10.68 18.14 -19.22
CA SER A 184 -11.25 19.21 -20.05
C SER A 184 -12.31 20.02 -19.31
N ILE A 185 -13.22 19.35 -18.59
CA ILE A 185 -14.26 20.02 -17.78
C ILE A 185 -13.63 20.89 -16.70
N ILE A 186 -12.62 20.38 -15.99
CA ILE A 186 -11.95 21.11 -14.91
C ILE A 186 -11.15 22.28 -15.44
N ARG A 187 -10.51 22.14 -16.62
CA ARG A 187 -9.83 23.25 -17.28
C ARG A 187 -10.78 24.39 -17.63
N GLU A 188 -12.01 24.06 -18.01
CA GLU A 188 -13.03 25.06 -18.36
C GLU A 188 -13.65 25.70 -17.10
N TYR A 189 -13.93 24.90 -16.06
CA TYR A 189 -14.59 25.36 -14.83
C TYR A 189 -13.88 24.86 -13.55
N PRO A 190 -12.66 25.35 -13.27
CA PRO A 190 -11.84 24.85 -12.18
C PRO A 190 -12.49 25.11 -10.81
N ARG A 191 -13.10 26.30 -10.61
CA ARG A 191 -13.76 26.66 -9.34
C ARG A 191 -14.96 25.77 -8.99
N SER A 192 -15.56 25.12 -9.99
CA SER A 192 -16.75 24.29 -9.78
C SER A 192 -16.43 22.80 -9.62
N PHE A 193 -15.35 22.30 -10.25
CA PHE A 193 -15.12 20.86 -10.36
C PHE A 193 -13.74 20.36 -9.94
N LEU A 194 -12.78 21.25 -9.69
CA LEU A 194 -11.44 20.87 -9.23
C LEU A 194 -11.52 20.21 -7.83
N ASP A 195 -10.78 19.13 -7.66
CA ASP A 195 -10.56 18.51 -6.34
C ASP A 195 -9.47 19.29 -5.60
N VAL A 196 -9.92 20.27 -4.83
CA VAL A 196 -9.08 21.16 -4.03
C VAL A 196 -9.59 21.16 -2.59
N LEU A 197 -8.66 21.11 -1.64
CA LEU A 197 -8.94 21.24 -0.21
C LEU A 197 -9.18 22.72 0.14
N GLU A 198 -9.72 22.97 1.33
CA GLU A 198 -10.06 24.31 1.82
C GLU A 198 -8.85 25.28 1.84
N ASP A 199 -7.65 24.73 2.07
CA ASP A 199 -6.38 25.46 2.05
C ASP A 199 -5.78 25.68 0.65
N GLY A 200 -6.50 25.31 -0.41
CA GLY A 200 -6.05 25.46 -1.79
C GLY A 200 -5.18 24.32 -2.32
N GLU A 201 -4.88 23.30 -1.51
CA GLU A 201 -4.09 22.15 -1.94
C GLU A 201 -4.89 21.27 -2.92
N ILE A 202 -4.30 21.01 -4.10
CA ILE A 202 -4.90 20.15 -5.13
C ILE A 202 -4.67 18.68 -4.77
N ILE A 203 -5.73 17.87 -4.87
CA ILE A 203 -5.67 16.44 -4.55
C ILE A 203 -5.30 15.64 -5.80
N GLY A 204 -4.11 15.03 -5.79
CA GLY A 204 -3.59 14.28 -6.93
C GLY A 204 -3.48 15.18 -8.16
N ASP A 205 -4.12 14.78 -9.25
CA ASP A 205 -4.20 15.59 -10.48
C ASP A 205 -5.45 16.48 -10.55
N GLY A 206 -6.17 16.65 -9.44
CA GLY A 206 -7.33 17.53 -9.29
C GLY A 206 -8.63 17.02 -9.91
N CYS A 207 -8.66 15.82 -10.51
CA CYS A 207 -9.83 15.34 -11.25
C CYS A 207 -10.40 13.99 -10.79
N SER A 208 -9.82 13.41 -9.74
CA SER A 208 -10.09 12.04 -9.32
C SER A 208 -11.56 11.78 -8.98
N SER A 209 -12.23 12.72 -8.31
CA SER A 209 -13.63 12.58 -7.91
C SER A 209 -14.58 12.63 -9.10
N LEU A 210 -14.37 13.55 -10.04
CA LEU A 210 -15.16 13.65 -11.27
C LEU A 210 -14.92 12.45 -12.17
N LEU A 211 -13.66 12.04 -12.36
CA LEU A 211 -13.29 10.85 -13.10
C LEU A 211 -13.98 9.60 -12.53
N MET A 212 -13.96 9.42 -11.21
CA MET A 212 -14.61 8.30 -10.56
C MET A 212 -16.11 8.29 -10.85
N GLN A 213 -16.80 9.43 -10.70
CA GLN A 213 -18.23 9.53 -10.98
C GLN A 213 -18.58 9.23 -12.45
N ILE A 214 -17.83 9.80 -13.40
CA ILE A 214 -18.00 9.53 -14.84
C ILE A 214 -17.80 8.04 -15.11
N LYS A 215 -16.73 7.43 -14.59
CA LYS A 215 -16.43 6.03 -14.88
C LYS A 215 -17.47 5.09 -14.26
N THR A 216 -17.90 5.34 -13.02
CA THR A 216 -18.99 4.59 -12.38
C THR A 216 -20.28 4.68 -13.18
N ARG A 217 -20.63 5.87 -13.70
CA ARG A 217 -21.84 6.04 -14.53
C ARG A 217 -21.73 5.27 -15.85
N VAL A 218 -20.58 5.29 -16.52
CA VAL A 218 -20.30 4.49 -17.73
C VAL A 218 -20.47 2.99 -17.46
N GLU A 219 -19.95 2.50 -16.33
CA GLU A 219 -20.09 1.08 -15.96
C GLU A 219 -21.54 0.72 -15.63
N HIS A 220 -22.27 1.63 -14.98
CA HIS A 220 -23.68 1.44 -14.63
C HIS A 220 -24.58 1.32 -15.87
N VAL A 221 -24.45 2.22 -16.86
CA VAL A 221 -25.26 2.14 -18.09
C VAL A 221 -24.94 0.91 -18.93
N ASN A 222 -23.71 0.41 -18.85
CA ASN A 222 -23.27 -0.80 -19.54
C ASN A 222 -23.49 -2.07 -18.72
N ARG A 223 -24.25 -2.02 -17.61
CA ARG A 223 -24.45 -3.17 -16.73
C ARG A 223 -25.20 -4.33 -17.40
N HIS A 224 -26.07 -4.04 -18.37
CA HIS A 224 -26.89 -5.04 -19.05
C HIS A 224 -26.46 -5.28 -20.51
N ASN A 225 -25.32 -4.71 -20.94
CA ASN A 225 -24.82 -4.87 -22.31
C ASN A 225 -23.52 -5.72 -22.32
N PRO A 226 -23.62 -7.06 -22.45
CA PRO A 226 -22.46 -7.94 -22.48
C PRO A 226 -21.55 -7.72 -23.70
N LEU A 227 -22.12 -7.25 -24.83
CA LEU A 227 -21.35 -6.91 -26.03
C LEU A 227 -20.53 -5.64 -25.84
N ALA A 228 -21.08 -4.61 -25.18
CA ALA A 228 -20.33 -3.40 -24.81
C ALA A 228 -19.23 -3.66 -23.76
N ARG A 229 -19.34 -4.75 -23.00
CA ARG A 229 -18.29 -5.19 -22.04
C ARG A 229 -17.15 -5.96 -22.67
N ARG A 230 -17.32 -6.50 -23.89
CA ARG A 230 -16.19 -7.05 -24.66
C ARG A 230 -15.29 -5.89 -25.04
N ARG A 231 -14.34 -5.57 -24.16
CA ARG A 231 -13.14 -4.82 -24.56
C ARG A 231 -12.59 -5.56 -25.78
N GLN A 232 -12.32 -4.85 -26.87
CA GLN A 232 -11.38 -5.37 -27.84
C GLN A 232 -10.18 -5.85 -27.05
N MET A 233 -9.92 -7.16 -27.10
CA MET A 233 -8.70 -7.72 -26.56
C MET A 233 -7.60 -6.84 -27.16
N LYS A 234 -6.82 -6.16 -26.31
CA LYS A 234 -5.63 -5.46 -26.79
C LYS A 234 -4.89 -6.54 -27.58
N LYS A 235 -4.79 -6.39 -28.92
CA LYS A 235 -3.98 -7.28 -29.75
C LYS A 235 -2.70 -7.47 -28.95
N SER A 236 -2.41 -8.71 -28.57
CA SER A 236 -1.12 -9.05 -28.01
C SER A 236 -0.13 -8.52 -29.04
N CYS A 237 0.45 -7.36 -28.76
CA CYS A 237 1.81 -7.12 -29.18
C CYS A 237 2.53 -8.37 -28.70
N SER A 238 3.12 -9.07 -29.66
CA SER A 238 4.09 -10.13 -29.45
C SER A 238 4.79 -9.95 -28.12
N GLU A 239 5.06 -11.06 -27.43
CA GLU A 239 5.96 -11.15 -26.28
C GLU A 239 7.31 -10.48 -26.61
N ALA A 240 7.33 -9.15 -26.66
CA ALA A 240 8.47 -8.37 -26.30
C ALA A 240 8.61 -8.72 -24.84
N GLU A 241 9.67 -9.48 -24.55
CA GLU A 241 10.16 -9.70 -23.21
C GLU A 241 9.85 -8.45 -22.39
N VAL A 242 8.98 -8.62 -21.40
CA VAL A 242 8.79 -7.60 -20.39
C VAL A 242 10.16 -7.46 -19.79
N ASP A 243 10.86 -6.43 -20.26
CA ASP A 243 12.20 -6.07 -19.88
C ASP A 243 12.26 -6.20 -18.35
N LYS A 244 13.06 -7.14 -17.87
CA LYS A 244 13.18 -7.49 -16.44
C LYS A 244 13.77 -6.34 -15.62
N ASN A 245 14.03 -5.20 -16.27
CA ASN A 245 14.57 -3.96 -15.72
C ASN A 245 13.52 -2.85 -15.51
N TRP A 246 12.34 -3.16 -14.96
CA TRP A 246 11.62 -2.09 -14.24
C TRP A 246 12.23 -1.99 -12.84
N PRO A 247 12.99 -0.93 -12.50
CA PRO A 247 13.56 -0.78 -11.16
C PRO A 247 12.42 -0.83 -10.12
N LYS A 248 12.69 -1.32 -8.91
CA LYS A 248 11.76 -1.15 -7.78
C LYS A 248 11.39 0.34 -7.65
N GLY A 249 10.25 0.74 -8.20
CA GLY A 249 9.84 2.14 -8.28
C GLY A 249 8.49 2.20 -8.98
N PRO A 250 7.38 2.34 -8.24
CA PRO A 250 6.82 3.68 -8.00
C PRO A 250 6.11 3.89 -6.64
N LEU A 251 5.99 2.86 -5.78
CA LEU A 251 5.23 2.94 -4.52
C LEU A 251 6.05 3.62 -3.42
N ASP A 252 7.32 3.24 -3.29
CA ASP A 252 8.13 3.70 -2.16
C ASP A 252 8.66 5.13 -2.37
N GLN A 253 8.76 5.54 -3.64
CA GLN A 253 9.07 6.91 -4.06
C GLN A 253 7.87 7.88 -3.95
N TYR A 254 6.68 7.36 -3.65
CA TYR A 254 5.46 8.17 -3.64
C TYR A 254 5.63 9.36 -2.68
N GLY A 255 5.54 10.59 -3.19
CA GLY A 255 5.67 11.81 -2.40
C GLY A 255 7.09 12.11 -1.90
N CYS A 256 8.08 11.31 -2.29
CA CYS A 256 9.48 11.50 -1.90
C CYS A 256 10.19 12.38 -2.95
N VAL A 257 10.68 13.55 -2.54
CA VAL A 257 11.45 14.46 -3.41
C VAL A 257 12.94 14.10 -3.46
N ARG A 258 13.45 13.45 -2.41
CA ARG A 258 14.87 13.05 -2.28
C ARG A 258 14.99 11.56 -1.93
N TRP A 259 14.38 10.72 -2.76
CA TRP A 259 14.31 9.28 -2.54
C TRP A 259 15.68 8.58 -2.51
N GLN A 260 16.51 8.90 -3.50
CA GLN A 260 17.84 8.32 -3.72
C GLN A 260 18.82 9.47 -4.07
N PRO A 261 19.29 10.24 -3.08
CA PRO A 261 20.30 11.27 -3.33
C PRO A 261 21.58 10.63 -3.88
N GLU A 262 22.15 11.23 -4.93
CA GLU A 262 23.42 10.80 -5.54
C GLU A 262 24.59 11.62 -5.01
N ASP A 263 24.38 12.92 -4.79
CA ASP A 263 25.42 13.85 -4.35
C ASP A 263 25.64 13.83 -2.84
N PHE A 264 26.90 13.95 -2.44
CA PHE A 264 27.28 14.22 -1.06
C PHE A 264 27.12 15.72 -0.73
N PRO A 265 26.88 16.07 0.54
CA PRO A 265 26.94 17.46 0.98
C PRO A 265 28.29 18.10 0.64
N SER A 266 28.30 19.40 0.38
CA SER A 266 29.52 20.12 -0.02
C SER A 266 30.66 19.94 0.99
N GLY A 267 31.82 19.48 0.51
CA GLY A 267 33.00 19.25 1.34
C GLY A 267 33.02 17.91 2.10
N GLU A 268 32.02 17.05 1.92
CA GLU A 268 31.96 15.72 2.54
C GLU A 268 32.38 14.63 1.53
N THR A 269 33.01 13.57 2.04
CA THR A 269 33.36 12.35 1.30
C THR A 269 32.65 11.14 1.91
N ASP A 270 32.70 9.99 1.25
CA ASP A 270 32.13 8.76 1.80
C ASP A 270 32.80 8.40 3.14
N GLU A 271 34.13 8.60 3.24
CA GLU A 271 34.93 8.34 4.44
C GLU A 271 34.57 9.30 5.58
N SER A 272 34.37 10.59 5.31
CA SER A 272 34.01 11.57 6.35
C SER A 272 32.61 11.27 6.91
N LEU A 273 31.66 10.91 6.04
CA LEU A 273 30.30 10.56 6.44
C LEU A 273 30.23 9.23 7.19
N GLU A 274 31.03 8.22 6.82
CA GLU A 274 31.13 6.95 7.55
C GLU A 274 31.81 7.13 8.92
N GLU A 275 32.77 8.05 9.04
CA GLU A 275 33.34 8.43 10.34
C GLU A 275 32.31 9.13 11.22
N LEU A 276 31.56 10.09 10.67
CA LEU A 276 30.45 10.74 11.39
C LEU A 276 29.40 9.72 11.85
N ARG A 277 29.05 8.74 11.01
CA ARG A 277 28.17 7.63 11.40
C ARG A 277 28.74 6.83 12.58
N ARG A 278 30.03 6.46 12.55
CA ARG A 278 30.67 5.72 13.66
C ARG A 278 30.56 6.50 14.97
N GLN A 279 30.86 7.80 14.94
CA GLN A 279 30.72 8.69 16.10
C GLN A 279 29.28 8.73 16.63
N MET A 280 28.29 8.79 15.74
CA MET A 280 26.87 8.72 16.11
C MET A 280 26.51 7.40 16.78
N VAL A 281 27.01 6.27 16.30
CA VAL A 281 26.77 4.96 16.95
C VAL A 281 27.41 4.93 18.33
N THR A 282 28.68 5.35 18.47
CA THR A 282 29.37 5.43 19.76
C THR A 282 28.64 6.32 20.75
N LEU A 283 28.14 7.47 20.30
CA LEU A 283 27.34 8.38 21.11
C LEU A 283 26.06 7.71 21.61
N TYR A 284 25.33 7.03 20.72
CA TYR A 284 24.13 6.28 21.09
C TYR A 284 24.44 5.16 22.08
N SER A 285 25.55 4.43 21.94
CA SER A 285 25.94 3.41 22.90
C SER A 285 26.23 3.97 24.30
N ARG A 286 26.73 5.21 24.39
CA ARG A 286 27.05 5.87 25.67
C ARG A 286 25.83 6.50 26.34
N GLU A 287 24.94 7.10 25.57
CA GLU A 287 23.85 7.96 26.09
C GLU A 287 22.45 7.49 25.73
N GLY A 288 22.34 6.44 24.93
CA GLY A 288 21.08 5.97 24.39
C GLY A 288 20.33 7.06 23.65
N LYS A 289 19.01 7.10 23.87
CA LYS A 289 18.11 8.07 23.23
C LYS A 289 18.34 9.51 23.68
N ALA A 290 18.85 9.74 24.89
CA ALA A 290 19.09 11.10 25.40
C ALA A 290 20.13 11.86 24.57
N GLY A 291 21.04 11.14 23.89
CA GLY A 291 21.97 11.74 22.94
C GLY A 291 21.29 12.46 21.76
N ALA A 292 20.01 12.18 21.50
CA ALA A 292 19.26 12.82 20.41
C ALA A 292 18.91 14.29 20.70
N GLU A 293 18.96 14.70 21.96
CA GLU A 293 18.67 16.08 22.39
C GLU A 293 19.89 17.00 22.26
N ARG A 294 21.06 16.48 21.83
CA ARG A 294 22.21 17.34 21.52
C ARG A 294 21.91 18.25 20.33
N GLY A 295 22.34 19.51 20.43
CA GLY A 295 22.07 20.54 19.41
C GLY A 295 22.54 20.15 18.00
N GLU A 296 23.62 19.37 17.91
CA GLU A 296 24.28 19.00 16.65
C GLU A 296 23.62 17.85 15.88
N LEU A 297 22.70 17.08 16.51
CA LEU A 297 22.16 15.86 15.91
C LEU A 297 21.47 16.10 14.57
N GLN A 298 20.71 17.19 14.46
CA GLN A 298 19.98 17.50 13.24
C GLN A 298 20.94 17.74 12.06
N THR A 299 21.97 18.56 12.27
CA THR A 299 23.02 18.79 11.28
C THR A 299 23.70 17.48 10.87
N TRP A 300 23.96 16.59 11.82
CA TRP A 300 24.54 15.29 11.52
C TRP A 300 23.61 14.41 10.69
N LEU A 301 22.33 14.30 11.08
CA LEU A 301 21.31 13.54 10.36
C LEU A 301 21.14 14.04 8.91
N GLU A 302 21.20 15.36 8.69
CA GLU A 302 21.17 15.97 7.36
C GLU A 302 22.39 15.57 6.52
N LYS A 303 23.58 15.56 7.11
CA LYS A 303 24.82 15.13 6.43
C LYS A 303 24.79 13.64 6.04
N ILE A 304 24.41 12.77 6.99
CA ILE A 304 24.42 11.31 6.76
C ILE A 304 23.19 10.79 6.00
N PHE A 305 22.24 11.66 5.66
CA PHE A 305 20.99 11.28 4.97
C PHE A 305 21.25 10.45 3.70
N VAL A 306 22.27 10.82 2.93
CA VAL A 306 22.67 10.11 1.71
C VAL A 306 23.07 8.66 1.98
N LEU A 307 23.86 8.41 3.02
CA LEU A 307 24.27 7.05 3.41
C LEU A 307 23.07 6.25 3.94
N GLN A 308 22.18 6.88 4.72
CA GLN A 308 20.96 6.24 5.20
C GLN A 308 20.07 5.78 4.02
N ARG A 309 19.81 6.66 3.05
CA ARG A 309 19.01 6.30 1.86
C ARG A 309 19.67 5.23 1.01
N ARG A 310 20.99 5.33 0.78
CA ARG A 310 21.74 4.31 0.03
C ARG A 310 21.64 2.93 0.68
N TYR A 311 21.71 2.87 2.02
CA TYR A 311 21.56 1.62 2.76
C TYR A 311 20.13 1.08 2.74
N ILE A 312 19.14 1.92 3.08
CA ILE A 312 17.71 1.54 3.15
C ILE A 312 17.17 1.10 1.78
N ASN A 313 17.63 1.73 0.69
CA ASN A 313 17.24 1.38 -0.67
C ASN A 313 18.08 0.23 -1.27
N GLY A 314 18.98 -0.37 -0.48
CA GLY A 314 19.83 -1.48 -0.89
C GLY A 314 19.03 -2.65 -1.45
N THR A 315 19.68 -3.46 -2.29
CA THR A 315 19.11 -4.73 -2.78
C THR A 315 20.07 -5.87 -2.45
N PRO A 316 19.67 -6.83 -1.59
CA PRO A 316 18.37 -6.95 -0.92
C PRO A 316 18.11 -5.81 0.09
N SER A 317 16.83 -5.54 0.39
CA SER A 317 16.46 -4.52 1.38
C SER A 317 16.94 -4.97 2.77
N PRO A 318 17.58 -4.09 3.57
CA PRO A 318 18.02 -4.45 4.91
C PRO A 318 16.82 -4.71 5.82
N GLY A 319 16.99 -5.56 6.83
CA GLY A 319 16.01 -5.73 7.89
C GLY A 319 15.96 -4.50 8.79
N ILE A 320 14.80 -4.22 9.39
CA ILE A 320 14.66 -3.12 10.37
C ILE A 320 15.66 -3.24 11.54
N PRO A 321 15.96 -4.44 12.09
CA PRO A 321 17.02 -4.60 13.09
C PRO A 321 18.39 -4.11 12.58
N ASP A 322 18.78 -4.48 11.36
CA ASP A 322 20.06 -4.08 10.77
C ASP A 322 20.15 -2.57 10.55
N VAL A 323 19.04 -1.96 10.11
CA VAL A 323 18.93 -0.50 9.96
C VAL A 323 19.08 0.18 11.33
N LYS A 324 18.49 -0.38 12.39
CA LYS A 324 18.57 0.16 13.74
C LYS A 324 19.99 0.07 14.32
N ASP A 325 20.67 -1.04 14.10
CA ASP A 325 22.05 -1.24 14.57
C ASP A 325 23.01 -0.28 13.87
N ARG A 326 22.80 -0.05 12.57
CA ARG A 326 23.66 0.86 11.79
C ARG A 326 23.32 2.35 11.99
N TRP A 327 22.05 2.67 12.23
CA TRP A 327 21.52 4.04 12.30
C TRP A 327 20.60 4.26 13.52
N PRO A 328 21.09 4.09 14.76
CA PRO A 328 20.22 4.03 15.93
C PRO A 328 19.47 5.36 16.20
N PHE A 329 20.08 6.51 15.90
CA PHE A 329 19.42 7.81 16.04
C PHE A 329 18.29 8.03 15.02
N LEU A 330 18.23 7.29 13.91
CA LEU A 330 17.08 7.31 12.99
C LEU A 330 15.81 6.82 13.70
N PHE A 331 15.95 6.01 14.75
CA PHE A 331 14.87 5.47 15.59
C PHE A 331 14.50 6.38 16.77
N SER A 332 14.95 7.63 16.77
CA SER A 332 14.47 8.69 17.67
C SER A 332 13.35 9.49 17.00
N GLN A 333 12.50 10.16 17.78
CA GLN A 333 11.46 11.05 17.25
C GLN A 333 12.07 12.12 16.33
N ARG A 334 13.14 12.80 16.79
CA ARG A 334 13.88 13.79 16.01
C ARG A 334 14.46 13.20 14.73
N GLY A 335 15.02 11.99 14.80
CA GLY A 335 15.55 11.25 13.65
C GLY A 335 14.48 10.97 12.59
N ILE A 336 13.34 10.43 13.01
CA ILE A 336 12.22 10.13 12.10
C ILE A 336 11.70 11.39 11.43
N HIS A 337 11.46 12.45 12.19
CA HIS A 337 10.93 13.70 11.65
C HIS A 337 11.91 14.38 10.70
N THR A 338 13.19 14.44 11.06
CA THR A 338 14.24 15.04 10.21
C THR A 338 14.39 14.26 8.91
N HIS A 339 14.50 12.93 8.98
CA HIS A 339 14.63 12.09 7.79
C HIS A 339 13.38 12.19 6.89
N PHE A 340 12.19 12.21 7.49
CA PHE A 340 10.94 12.36 6.75
C PHE A 340 10.84 13.71 6.03
N HIS A 341 11.22 14.79 6.71
CA HIS A 341 11.26 16.12 6.14
C HIS A 341 12.24 16.19 4.96
N LEU A 342 13.45 15.65 5.10
CA LEU A 342 14.42 15.58 4.00
C LEU A 342 13.91 14.75 2.82
N LEU A 343 13.21 13.65 3.11
CA LEU A 343 12.71 12.72 2.11
C LEU A 343 11.54 13.29 1.30
N THR A 344 10.61 14.00 1.96
CA THR A 344 9.31 14.42 1.38
C THR A 344 9.14 15.94 1.24
N ASN A 345 10.05 16.73 1.81
CA ASN A 345 9.93 18.17 2.03
C ASN A 345 8.72 18.58 2.90
N MET A 346 8.18 17.66 3.71
CA MET A 346 7.00 17.92 4.54
C MET A 346 7.34 17.92 6.04
N PRO A 347 7.14 19.05 6.76
CA PRO A 347 7.34 19.11 8.20
C PRO A 347 6.12 18.52 8.93
N ILE A 348 6.02 17.17 8.97
CA ILE A 348 4.84 16.46 9.47
C ILE A 348 4.37 16.88 10.87
N LEU A 349 5.31 17.20 11.76
CA LEU A 349 5.01 17.60 13.14
C LEU A 349 4.24 18.93 13.21
N GLN A 350 4.45 19.84 12.24
CA GLN A 350 3.73 21.11 12.10
C GLN A 350 2.47 20.92 11.25
N LYS A 351 2.59 20.19 10.14
CA LYS A 351 1.51 20.00 9.16
C LYS A 351 0.29 19.30 9.72
N LEU A 352 0.48 18.28 10.55
CA LEU A 352 -0.65 17.49 11.07
C LEU A 352 -1.55 18.31 12.03
N PRO A 353 -1.03 19.02 13.05
CA PRO A 353 -1.84 19.96 13.84
C PRO A 353 -2.55 21.02 12.99
N GLU A 354 -1.83 21.68 12.08
CA GLU A 354 -2.39 22.73 11.21
C GLU A 354 -3.57 22.21 10.37
N ALA A 355 -3.42 21.01 9.81
CA ALA A 355 -4.48 20.38 9.03
C ALA A 355 -5.71 20.08 9.87
N ILE A 356 -5.53 19.65 11.13
CA ILE A 356 -6.64 19.40 12.05
C ILE A 356 -7.30 20.71 12.49
N GLU A 357 -6.56 21.79 12.69
CA GLU A 357 -7.12 23.10 13.02
C GLU A 357 -7.97 23.66 11.87
N LYS A 358 -7.47 23.56 10.63
CA LYS A 358 -8.16 24.04 9.43
C LYS A 358 -9.37 23.14 9.09
N LYS A 359 -9.13 21.85 8.89
CA LYS A 359 -10.09 20.90 8.29
C LYS A 359 -10.92 20.14 9.33
N GLY A 360 -10.47 20.12 10.59
CA GLY A 360 -11.07 19.28 11.63
C GLY A 360 -12.52 19.61 11.94
N LYS A 361 -12.92 20.89 11.85
CA LYS A 361 -14.33 21.31 12.04
C LYS A 361 -15.24 20.68 10.99
N THR A 362 -14.89 20.80 9.71
CA THR A 362 -15.64 20.17 8.60
C THR A 362 -15.70 18.66 8.77
N ILE A 363 -14.58 18.01 9.11
CA ILE A 363 -14.51 16.57 9.31
C ILE A 363 -15.45 16.13 10.45
N LEU A 364 -15.39 16.79 11.60
CA LEU A 364 -16.24 16.48 12.75
C LEU A 364 -17.73 16.69 12.41
N LYS A 365 -18.07 17.81 11.76
CA LYS A 365 -19.44 18.09 11.32
C LYS A 365 -19.95 17.01 10.36
N PHE A 366 -19.14 16.63 9.37
CA PHE A 366 -19.50 15.56 8.44
C PHE A 366 -19.83 14.25 9.17
N PHE A 367 -19.01 13.87 10.16
CA PHE A 367 -19.25 12.65 10.94
C PHE A 367 -20.46 12.75 11.87
N GLN A 368 -20.72 13.91 12.46
CA GLN A 368 -21.95 14.16 13.25
C GLN A 368 -23.23 13.98 12.42
N MET A 369 -23.16 14.20 11.10
CA MET A 369 -24.28 13.94 10.19
C MET A 369 -24.48 12.44 9.87
N GLN A 370 -23.50 11.57 10.16
CA GLN A 370 -23.56 10.13 9.87
C GLN A 370 -24.29 9.32 10.96
N LYS A 371 -25.47 9.77 11.40
CA LYS A 371 -26.23 9.18 12.52
C LYS A 371 -26.54 7.68 12.40
N SER A 372 -26.54 7.14 11.19
CA SER A 372 -26.80 5.72 10.91
C SER A 372 -25.58 4.81 11.06
N ASN A 373 -24.38 5.36 11.25
CA ASN A 373 -23.15 4.56 11.43
C ASN A 373 -22.85 4.43 12.93
N THR A 374 -23.22 3.29 13.52
CA THR A 374 -23.12 3.05 14.96
C THR A 374 -21.70 3.26 15.51
N GLU A 375 -20.67 2.70 14.87
CA GLU A 375 -19.27 2.87 15.30
C GLU A 375 -18.81 4.34 15.28
N VAL A 376 -19.26 5.13 14.30
CA VAL A 376 -18.95 6.57 14.25
C VAL A 376 -19.65 7.31 15.40
N THR A 377 -20.91 6.96 15.67
CA THR A 377 -21.67 7.54 16.79
C THR A 377 -21.04 7.18 18.14
N GLU A 378 -20.59 5.94 18.33
CA GLU A 378 -19.88 5.50 19.54
C GLU A 378 -18.60 6.31 19.78
N VAL A 379 -17.78 6.51 18.75
CA VAL A 379 -16.57 7.35 18.85
C VAL A 379 -16.94 8.80 19.16
N LEU A 380 -17.98 9.35 18.54
CA LEU A 380 -18.41 10.73 18.83
C LEU A 380 -18.89 10.90 20.29
N SER A 381 -19.70 9.97 20.80
CA SER A 381 -20.18 10.02 22.19
C SER A 381 -19.03 9.94 23.19
N ALA A 382 -18.10 9.00 22.97
CA ALA A 382 -16.94 8.82 23.81
C ALA A 382 -16.07 10.10 23.95
N PHE A 383 -15.96 10.88 22.87
CA PHE A 383 -15.20 12.12 22.85
C PHE A 383 -16.00 13.38 23.25
N GLN A 384 -17.33 13.27 23.42
CA GLN A 384 -18.17 14.35 23.96
C GLN A 384 -18.19 14.34 25.49
N GLU A 385 -18.01 13.18 26.11
CA GLU A 385 -18.22 12.97 27.55
C GLU A 385 -17.04 13.44 28.43
N GLN A 386 -15.86 13.76 27.88
CA GLN A 386 -14.70 14.14 28.70
C GLN A 386 -13.92 15.35 28.13
N ALA A 387 -13.57 16.28 29.02
CA ALA A 387 -12.71 17.42 28.70
C ALA A 387 -11.24 16.96 28.60
N GLY A 388 -10.52 17.38 27.55
CA GLY A 388 -9.07 17.13 27.40
C GLY A 388 -8.66 16.13 26.31
N HIS A 389 -9.59 15.64 25.48
CA HIS A 389 -9.27 14.70 24.41
C HIS A 389 -8.48 15.30 23.24
N SER A 390 -7.55 14.50 22.69
CA SER A 390 -6.86 14.86 21.45
C SER A 390 -7.83 14.85 20.26
N LYS A 391 -8.04 16.02 19.65
CA LYS A 391 -8.81 16.14 18.39
C LYS A 391 -8.24 15.26 17.27
N VAL A 392 -6.92 15.10 17.23
CA VAL A 392 -6.23 14.28 16.23
C VAL A 392 -6.58 12.79 16.42
N MET A 393 -6.63 12.32 17.67
CA MET A 393 -7.04 10.95 17.99
C MET A 393 -8.50 10.71 17.64
N CYS A 394 -9.39 11.63 18.03
CA CYS A 394 -10.82 11.59 17.69
C CYS A 394 -11.02 11.42 16.18
N ILE A 395 -10.42 12.33 15.39
CA ILE A 395 -10.53 12.30 13.93
C ILE A 395 -9.95 11.00 13.35
N THR A 396 -8.83 10.51 13.87
CA THR A 396 -8.24 9.24 13.40
C THR A 396 -9.18 8.06 13.63
N LEU A 397 -9.79 7.96 14.82
CA LEU A 397 -10.76 6.90 15.15
C LEU A 397 -12.05 7.02 14.33
N LEU A 398 -12.55 8.24 14.09
CA LEU A 398 -13.71 8.47 13.23
C LEU A 398 -13.45 8.01 11.78
N ILE A 399 -12.24 8.22 11.26
CA ILE A 399 -11.85 7.78 9.93
C ILE A 399 -11.78 6.24 9.85
N LEU A 400 -11.19 5.59 10.87
CA LEU A 400 -11.16 4.12 10.99
C LEU A 400 -12.58 3.54 10.99
N ALA A 401 -13.45 4.05 11.87
CA ALA A 401 -14.86 3.65 11.99
C ALA A 401 -15.66 3.88 10.69
N TYR A 402 -15.35 4.96 9.97
CA TYR A 402 -15.98 5.23 8.67
C TYR A 402 -15.56 4.23 7.60
N PHE A 403 -14.27 3.86 7.56
CA PHE A 403 -13.76 2.89 6.59
C PHE A 403 -13.97 1.43 7.00
N LYS A 404 -14.49 1.17 8.21
CA LYS A 404 -14.62 -0.18 8.78
C LYS A 404 -13.26 -0.87 8.90
N GLU A 405 -12.26 -0.08 9.25
CA GLU A 405 -10.90 -0.52 9.55
C GLU A 405 -10.77 -0.68 11.07
N ALA A 406 -10.30 -1.83 11.54
CA ALA A 406 -10.27 -2.17 12.96
C ALA A 406 -9.27 -1.27 13.72
N ASN A 407 -9.55 -0.95 14.98
CA ASN A 407 -8.67 -0.07 15.75
C ASN A 407 -7.25 -0.65 15.92
N ASP A 408 -7.12 -1.97 16.03
CA ASP A 408 -5.85 -2.71 16.12
C ASP A 408 -4.99 -2.66 14.83
N SER A 409 -5.55 -2.15 13.74
CA SER A 409 -4.81 -1.85 12.50
C SER A 409 -3.83 -0.67 12.66
N ILE A 410 -4.03 0.18 13.67
CA ILE A 410 -3.14 1.30 14.02
C ILE A 410 -2.72 1.24 15.49
N PHE A 411 -3.63 0.82 16.39
CA PHE A 411 -3.48 0.89 17.84
C PHE A 411 -3.49 -0.50 18.49
N LEU A 412 -2.34 -0.99 18.94
CA LEU A 412 -2.30 -2.20 19.76
C LEU A 412 -2.54 -1.81 21.21
N GLN A 413 -3.53 -2.43 21.84
CA GLN A 413 -3.79 -2.23 23.26
C GLN A 413 -2.92 -3.19 24.08
N ALA A 414 -2.12 -2.65 24.99
CA ALA A 414 -1.28 -3.41 25.90
C ALA A 414 -1.69 -3.15 27.36
N ASP A 415 -1.32 -4.08 28.24
CA ASP A 415 -1.53 -3.93 29.67
C ASP A 415 -0.86 -2.62 30.17
N PRO A 416 -1.50 -1.86 31.09
CA PRO A 416 -0.94 -0.61 31.62
C PRO A 416 0.46 -0.73 32.26
N SER A 417 0.87 -1.94 32.62
CA SER A 417 2.18 -2.28 33.19
C SER A 417 3.12 -3.00 32.21
N ALA A 418 2.70 -3.26 30.98
CA ALA A 418 3.51 -3.99 30.00
C ALA A 418 4.78 -3.22 29.64
N THR A 419 5.93 -3.87 29.74
CA THR A 419 7.19 -3.34 29.20
C THR A 419 7.30 -3.63 27.70
N ALA A 420 8.26 -3.00 27.02
CA ALA A 420 8.57 -3.33 25.62
C ALA A 420 8.92 -4.82 25.43
N ALA A 421 9.59 -5.43 26.41
CA ALA A 421 9.91 -6.86 26.39
C ALA A 421 8.67 -7.74 26.57
N ASP A 422 7.70 -7.29 27.38
CA ASP A 422 6.42 -7.99 27.54
C ASP A 422 5.61 -7.93 26.26
N VAL A 423 5.60 -6.78 25.58
CA VAL A 423 4.93 -6.63 24.29
C VAL A 423 5.54 -7.54 23.23
N ASP A 424 6.87 -7.57 23.11
CA ASP A 424 7.56 -8.44 22.14
C ASP A 424 7.29 -9.94 22.39
N ARG A 425 7.00 -10.33 23.64
CA ARG A 425 6.67 -11.72 24.02
C ARG A 425 5.19 -12.06 23.87
N LEU A 426 4.30 -11.14 24.23
CA LEU A 426 2.86 -11.37 24.34
C LEU A 426 2.12 -11.14 23.03
N PHE A 427 2.65 -10.26 22.16
CA PHE A 427 2.01 -9.95 20.88
C PHE A 427 2.77 -10.57 19.72
N THR A 428 2.02 -11.14 18.78
CA THR A 428 2.55 -11.43 17.45
C THR A 428 2.57 -10.13 16.65
N LEU A 429 3.66 -9.36 16.79
CA LEU A 429 3.76 -8.03 16.19
C LEU A 429 3.73 -8.12 14.65
N PRO A 430 2.90 -7.31 13.98
CA PRO A 430 2.85 -7.29 12.53
C PRO A 430 4.14 -6.68 11.97
N SER A 431 4.48 -7.03 10.72
CA SER A 431 5.63 -6.45 10.00
C SER A 431 5.47 -4.96 9.62
N THR A 432 4.41 -4.29 10.12
CA THR A 432 4.11 -2.88 9.83
C THR A 432 4.00 -2.09 11.14
N PRO A 433 4.40 -0.81 11.16
CA PRO A 433 4.34 0.02 12.36
C PRO A 433 2.95 0.06 13.01
N ARG A 434 2.92 0.03 14.34
CA ARG A 434 1.72 0.22 15.18
C ARG A 434 2.05 1.14 16.35
N LEU A 435 1.06 1.91 16.79
CA LEU A 435 1.10 2.63 18.06
C LEU A 435 0.61 1.68 19.15
N ILE A 436 1.30 1.66 20.30
CA ILE A 436 0.83 0.87 21.42
C ILE A 436 0.24 1.81 22.47
N VAL A 437 -0.96 1.45 22.91
CA VAL A 437 -1.77 2.21 23.84
C VAL A 437 -1.81 1.43 25.14
N GLN A 438 -1.34 2.05 26.22
CA GLN A 438 -1.40 1.52 27.57
C GLN A 438 -2.40 2.34 28.39
N GLY A 439 -3.38 1.70 29.01
CA GLY A 439 -4.42 2.37 29.79
C GLY A 439 -5.60 1.46 30.15
N ALA A 440 -6.36 1.83 31.19
CA ALA A 440 -7.53 1.08 31.65
C ALA A 440 -8.79 1.50 30.87
N GLY A 441 -9.24 0.66 29.94
CA GLY A 441 -10.49 0.82 29.17
C GLY A 441 -10.33 0.56 27.66
N GLU A 442 -11.44 0.47 26.93
CA GLU A 442 -11.44 0.31 25.46
C GLU A 442 -10.81 1.55 24.79
N ILE A 443 -10.37 1.46 23.53
CA ILE A 443 -9.77 2.58 22.78
C ILE A 443 -10.70 3.82 22.72
N SER A 444 -12.00 3.63 22.97
CA SER A 444 -12.99 4.70 23.18
C SER A 444 -13.00 5.29 24.60
N SER A 445 -12.52 4.62 25.64
CA SER A 445 -12.69 5.04 27.05
C SER A 445 -11.42 5.13 27.90
N ALA A 446 -10.20 5.03 27.33
CA ALA A 446 -8.97 5.04 28.14
C ALA A 446 -7.86 5.99 27.63
N PHE A 447 -7.33 6.80 28.54
CA PHE A 447 -6.08 7.56 28.37
C PHE A 447 -5.03 7.15 29.42
N LEU A 448 -3.77 7.29 28.99
CA LEU A 448 -2.53 7.49 29.76
C LEU A 448 -1.89 6.28 30.47
N SER A 449 -0.89 5.65 29.85
CA SER A 449 0.29 5.07 30.53
C SER A 449 1.45 4.82 29.56
N ASN A 450 2.64 4.60 30.13
CA ASN A 450 4.00 4.79 29.60
C ASN A 450 4.44 3.82 28.50
N ASP A 451 5.22 4.36 27.56
CA ASP A 451 6.10 3.64 26.63
C ASP A 451 5.41 2.82 25.53
N ILE A 452 5.78 3.08 24.26
CA ILE A 452 6.17 2.06 23.25
C ILE A 452 6.22 2.63 21.81
N LEU A 453 7.14 2.01 21.07
CA LEU A 453 7.22 1.52 19.71
C LEU A 453 8.56 0.73 19.78
N VAL A 454 8.95 -0.15 18.87
CA VAL A 454 10.42 -0.36 18.72
C VAL A 454 11.09 0.92 18.11
N LEU A 455 10.37 2.06 18.14
CA LEU A 455 10.75 3.45 18.52
C LEU A 455 9.93 4.03 19.74
N ILE A 456 10.20 3.59 20.99
CA ILE A 456 9.40 3.94 22.20
C ILE A 456 9.09 5.43 22.39
N THR A 457 7.80 5.83 22.31
CA THR A 457 7.26 7.10 22.88
C THR A 457 5.83 6.93 23.43
N LYS A 458 5.66 7.16 24.74
CA LYS A 458 4.40 7.14 25.51
C LYS A 458 3.30 8.07 24.99
N ILE A 459 2.07 7.58 24.79
CA ILE A 459 0.90 8.41 24.51
C ILE A 459 0.43 9.15 25.77
N ILE A 460 0.68 10.46 25.83
CA ILE A 460 -0.04 11.40 26.71
C ILE A 460 -1.04 12.13 25.83
N GLY A 461 -2.24 12.42 26.32
CA GLY A 461 -3.33 13.04 25.55
C GLY A 461 -2.90 14.28 24.74
N GLU A 462 -1.88 15.01 25.17
CA GLU A 462 -1.32 16.18 24.47
C GLU A 462 -0.25 15.82 23.41
N PHE A 463 0.36 14.63 23.47
CA PHE A 463 1.45 14.19 22.58
C PHE A 463 1.03 13.21 21.47
N PHE A 464 -0.26 12.88 21.36
CA PHE A 464 -0.77 11.95 20.33
C PHE A 464 -0.37 12.36 18.91
N THR A 465 -0.41 13.65 18.62
CA THR A 465 -0.01 14.18 17.31
C THR A 465 1.43 13.85 16.97
N GLY A 466 2.32 13.92 17.97
CA GLY A 466 3.72 13.52 17.85
C GLY A 466 3.86 12.03 17.52
N GLN A 467 3.14 11.14 18.20
CA GLN A 467 3.18 9.71 17.89
C GLN A 467 2.62 9.37 16.52
N LEU A 468 1.46 9.91 16.17
CA LEU A 468 0.87 9.65 14.86
C LEU A 468 1.79 10.14 13.74
N SER A 469 2.48 11.26 13.95
CA SER A 469 3.48 11.75 12.99
C SER A 469 4.69 10.80 12.86
N VAL A 470 5.18 10.21 13.97
CA VAL A 470 6.26 9.21 13.94
C VAL A 470 5.82 7.93 13.23
N LEU A 471 4.62 7.42 13.54
CA LEU A 471 4.03 6.25 12.88
C LEU A 471 3.93 6.49 11.38
N PHE A 472 3.31 7.60 10.99
CA PHE A 472 3.10 7.95 9.59
C PHE A 472 4.43 8.10 8.84
N ALA A 473 5.38 8.82 9.42
CA ALA A 473 6.70 9.04 8.83
C ALA A 473 7.52 7.75 8.68
N SER A 474 7.35 6.79 9.59
CA SER A 474 8.05 5.49 9.53
C SER A 474 7.74 4.72 8.25
N TYR A 475 6.51 4.84 7.71
CA TYR A 475 6.17 4.22 6.41
C TYR A 475 7.00 4.75 5.24
N TYR A 476 7.41 6.01 5.31
CA TYR A 476 8.24 6.64 4.28
C TYR A 476 9.71 6.36 4.52
N ASN A 477 10.19 6.59 5.74
CA ASN A 477 11.60 6.46 6.08
C ASN A 477 12.11 5.04 5.82
N PHE A 478 11.31 4.01 6.10
CA PHE A 478 11.70 2.61 5.99
C PHE A 478 11.10 1.87 4.80
N ASN A 479 10.54 2.58 3.82
CA ASN A 479 10.00 1.98 2.59
C ASN A 479 8.88 0.97 2.84
N ILE A 480 8.07 1.20 3.89
CA ILE A 480 6.99 0.29 4.29
C ILE A 480 5.70 0.72 3.59
N GLN A 481 5.00 -0.27 3.01
CA GLN A 481 3.68 -0.07 2.43
C GLN A 481 2.62 0.03 3.52
N TYR A 482 1.54 0.76 3.25
CA TYR A 482 0.43 0.79 4.18
C TYR A 482 -0.21 -0.59 4.31
N PRO A 483 -0.45 -1.07 5.55
CA PRO A 483 -1.15 -2.32 5.82
C PRO A 483 -2.54 -2.29 5.18
N VAL A 484 -3.03 -3.45 4.73
CA VAL A 484 -4.36 -3.55 4.08
C VAL A 484 -5.45 -3.17 5.08
N GLU A 485 -5.23 -3.49 6.34
CA GLU A 485 -6.11 -3.29 7.49
C GLU A 485 -6.35 -1.82 7.82
N ALA A 486 -5.43 -0.92 7.47
CA ALA A 486 -5.50 0.53 7.73
C ALA A 486 -5.24 1.38 6.47
N SER A 487 -5.37 0.76 5.28
CA SER A 487 -4.91 1.34 4.03
C SER A 487 -5.66 2.62 3.64
N SER A 488 -6.97 2.68 3.90
CA SER A 488 -7.81 3.82 3.57
C SER A 488 -7.59 4.97 4.55
N THR A 489 -7.46 4.65 5.85
CA THR A 489 -7.16 5.66 6.88
C THR A 489 -5.79 6.31 6.64
N LEU A 490 -4.74 5.52 6.40
CA LEU A 490 -3.40 6.05 6.15
C LEU A 490 -3.32 6.85 4.84
N GLU A 491 -3.99 6.40 3.77
CA GLU A 491 -4.06 7.17 2.52
C GLU A 491 -4.90 8.45 2.67
N PHE A 492 -5.94 8.46 3.53
CA PHE A 492 -6.68 9.68 3.86
C PHE A 492 -5.81 10.66 4.65
N ILE A 493 -5.08 10.21 5.67
CA ILE A 493 -4.13 11.05 6.42
C ILE A 493 -3.11 11.65 5.44
N GLN A 494 -2.53 10.83 4.57
CA GLN A 494 -1.57 11.25 3.55
C GLN A 494 -2.10 12.37 2.64
N ARG A 495 -3.28 12.16 2.04
CA ARG A 495 -3.81 13.03 0.98
C ARG A 495 -4.66 14.19 1.52
N GLY A 496 -5.50 13.92 2.51
CA GLY A 496 -6.48 14.85 3.06
C GLY A 496 -5.97 15.71 4.20
N LEU A 497 -5.03 15.21 5.00
CA LEU A 497 -4.47 15.96 6.14
C LEU A 497 -3.07 16.49 5.82
N VAL A 498 -2.14 15.61 5.49
CA VAL A 498 -0.72 15.98 5.33
C VAL A 498 -0.47 16.73 4.02
N GLY A 499 -1.21 16.42 2.95
CA GLY A 499 -1.06 17.08 1.64
C GLY A 499 -0.08 16.39 0.68
N ILE A 500 0.31 15.13 0.94
CA ILE A 500 1.20 14.37 0.04
C ILE A 500 0.39 13.80 -1.13
N ASN A 501 0.34 14.57 -2.22
CA ASN A 501 -0.59 14.42 -3.33
C ASN A 501 0.06 14.33 -4.73
N PRO A 502 1.10 13.51 -4.98
CA PRO A 502 1.58 13.29 -6.36
C PRO A 502 0.47 12.74 -7.27
N GLU A 503 0.60 13.03 -8.57
CA GLU A 503 -0.42 12.73 -9.58
C GLU A 503 -0.71 11.22 -9.72
N MET A 504 0.28 10.37 -9.46
CA MET A 504 0.21 8.93 -9.67
C MET A 504 0.84 8.15 -8.51
N GLY A 505 0.31 6.95 -8.28
CA GLY A 505 0.79 6.02 -7.25
C GLY A 505 -0.04 6.04 -5.96
N SER A 506 0.30 5.13 -5.04
CA SER A 506 -0.25 5.04 -3.68
C SER A 506 0.75 4.25 -2.84
N LYS A 507 0.87 4.50 -1.53
CA LYS A 507 1.65 3.63 -0.64
C LYS A 507 0.90 2.38 -0.20
N VAL A 508 -0.37 2.24 -0.59
CA VAL A 508 -1.17 1.05 -0.29
C VAL A 508 -0.60 -0.16 -1.01
N ALA A 509 -0.41 -1.25 -0.25
CA ALA A 509 0.10 -2.48 -0.80
C ALA A 509 -0.72 -2.95 -2.01
N ALA A 510 -0.04 -3.34 -3.09
CA ALA A 510 -0.66 -3.99 -4.24
C ALA A 510 -1.00 -5.44 -3.86
N GLY A 511 -1.99 -5.59 -2.97
CA GLY A 511 -2.40 -6.89 -2.44
C GLY A 511 -2.88 -7.83 -3.53
N LYS A 512 -2.77 -9.13 -3.25
CA LYS A 512 -3.48 -10.18 -3.96
C LYS A 512 -4.91 -10.22 -3.44
N VAL A 513 -5.92 -10.09 -4.29
CA VAL A 513 -7.34 -10.10 -3.91
C VAL A 513 -8.01 -11.27 -4.58
N LEU A 514 -8.85 -12.00 -3.85
CA LEU A 514 -9.71 -13.01 -4.43
C LEU A 514 -10.75 -12.33 -5.32
N SER A 515 -10.67 -12.56 -6.62
CA SER A 515 -11.67 -12.08 -7.56
C SER A 515 -13.01 -12.76 -7.24
N ARG A 516 -14.00 -11.99 -6.79
CA ARG A 516 -15.37 -12.48 -6.59
C ARG A 516 -16.00 -13.05 -7.87
N LYS A 517 -15.45 -12.73 -9.06
CA LYS A 517 -15.94 -13.22 -10.35
C LYS A 517 -15.30 -14.52 -10.81
N SER A 518 -14.01 -14.71 -10.53
CA SER A 518 -13.26 -15.85 -11.04
C SER A 518 -12.86 -16.84 -9.95
N GLY A 519 -13.07 -16.50 -8.67
CA GLY A 519 -12.54 -17.26 -7.53
C GLY A 519 -11.01 -17.28 -7.44
N GLN A 520 -10.31 -16.71 -8.43
CA GLN A 520 -8.86 -16.69 -8.51
C GLN A 520 -8.28 -15.50 -7.77
N VAL A 521 -7.13 -15.72 -7.16
CA VAL A 521 -6.31 -14.67 -6.55
C VAL A 521 -5.69 -13.83 -7.67
N VAL A 522 -6.17 -12.60 -7.84
CA VAL A 522 -5.67 -11.65 -8.84
C VAL A 522 -4.90 -10.52 -8.14
N LYS A 523 -3.84 -10.02 -8.79
CA LYS A 523 -3.18 -8.79 -8.31
C LYS A 523 -4.19 -7.64 -8.36
N ARG A 524 -4.36 -6.92 -7.25
CA ARG A 524 -5.20 -5.72 -7.20
C ARG A 524 -4.70 -4.74 -8.25
N LYS A 525 -5.60 -4.30 -9.14
CA LYS A 525 -5.25 -3.31 -10.15
C LYS A 525 -4.84 -2.02 -9.43
N ARG A 526 -3.66 -1.48 -9.77
CA ARG A 526 -3.20 -0.20 -9.21
C ARG A 526 -4.18 0.90 -9.60
N VAL A 527 -4.71 1.60 -8.60
CA VAL A 527 -5.61 2.75 -8.77
C VAL A 527 -4.83 3.98 -8.34
N THR A 528 -5.02 5.11 -9.04
CA THR A 528 -4.38 6.39 -8.70
C THR A 528 -4.67 6.84 -7.27
N MET A 529 -5.88 6.59 -6.77
CA MET A 529 -6.28 6.85 -5.39
C MET A 529 -7.29 5.78 -4.96
N ASN A 530 -7.28 5.40 -3.68
CA ASN A 530 -8.29 4.51 -3.12
C ASN A 530 -9.72 5.09 -3.33
N PRO A 531 -10.65 4.36 -3.96
CA PRO A 531 -12.00 4.86 -4.22
C PRO A 531 -12.79 5.28 -2.97
N HIS A 532 -12.54 4.62 -1.83
CA HIS A 532 -13.18 4.97 -0.56
C HIS A 532 -12.66 6.32 -0.04
N VAL A 533 -11.33 6.53 -0.11
CA VAL A 533 -10.68 7.81 0.23
C VAL A 533 -11.16 8.92 -0.69
N CYS A 534 -11.18 8.68 -2.01
CA CYS A 534 -11.72 9.62 -2.99
C CYS A 534 -13.19 10.00 -2.69
N THR A 535 -13.99 9.02 -2.22
CA THR A 535 -15.39 9.25 -1.86
C THR A 535 -15.51 10.11 -0.61
N LEU A 536 -14.71 9.84 0.42
CA LEU A 536 -14.72 10.64 1.66
C LEU A 536 -14.26 12.07 1.40
N LEU A 537 -13.12 12.27 0.72
CA LEU A 537 -12.62 13.61 0.36
C LEU A 537 -13.67 14.41 -0.43
N ARG A 538 -14.34 13.78 -1.40
CA ARG A 538 -15.45 14.41 -2.12
C ARG A 538 -16.60 14.79 -1.20
N LYS A 539 -17.02 13.90 -0.29
CA LYS A 539 -18.12 14.20 0.64
C LYS A 539 -17.77 15.34 1.59
N LEU A 540 -16.51 15.45 2.01
CA LEU A 540 -16.04 16.58 2.81
C LEU A 540 -16.11 17.89 2.02
N MET A 541 -15.60 17.92 0.78
CA MET A 541 -15.76 19.07 -0.12
C MET A 541 -17.23 19.43 -0.39
N ASP A 542 -18.11 18.43 -0.44
CA ASP A 542 -19.55 18.62 -0.61
C ASP A 542 -20.25 19.07 0.69
N CYS A 543 -19.61 18.92 1.86
CA CYS A 543 -20.10 19.40 3.15
C CYS A 543 -19.77 20.88 3.38
N ASP A 544 -18.59 21.33 2.96
CA ASP A 544 -18.22 22.77 2.97
C ASP A 544 -19.19 23.59 2.10
N TRP A 545 -19.76 22.96 1.07
CA TRP A 545 -20.82 23.55 0.23
C TRP A 545 -22.09 23.93 1.00
N LEU A 546 -22.42 23.27 2.12
CA LEU A 546 -23.63 23.58 2.90
C LEU A 546 -23.49 24.88 3.71
N GLU A 547 -22.31 25.51 3.72
CA GLU A 547 -22.01 26.71 4.53
C GLU A 547 -21.77 27.99 3.70
N MET A 548 -21.76 27.92 2.36
CA MET A 548 -21.60 29.05 1.42
C MET A 548 -22.83 29.29 0.55
#